data_AF-A0A1F8Y685-F1
#
_entry.id   AF-A0A1F8Y685-F1
#
_cell.length_a   1.000
_cell.length_b   1.000
_cell.length_c   1.000
_cell.angle_alpha   90.00
_cell.angle_beta   90.00
_cell.angle_gamma   90.00
#
_symmetry.space_group_name_H-M   'P 1'
#
loop_
_entity.id
_entity.type
_entity.pdbx_description
1 polymer ?
#
loop_
_entity_poly.entity_id
_entity_poly.type
_entity_poly.pdbx_seq_one_letter_code
_entity_poly.pdbx_strand_id
1 'polypeptide(L)'
;MIQFAISVFAGLALYWYFILRPGRLDFWRFVAKHPDAAYDHFKADNRWKVFEDRLPKNYRNTVPKREWAGPFRITVPKLGDKSVYIFGIRPDYGRSQDDFLDKFASSTARR
;
A
#
# COMPACT_ATOMS: atom_id res chain seq x y z
N MET A 1 -19.10 19.31 32.94
CA MET A 1 -19.28 19.39 31.47
C MET A 1 -17.95 19.34 30.71
N ILE A 2 -16.91 20.07 31.13
CA ILE A 2 -15.60 20.14 30.43
C ILE A 2 -14.88 18.78 30.37
N GLN A 3 -14.88 17.98 31.44
CA GLN A 3 -14.25 16.64 31.45
C GLN A 3 -14.85 15.67 30.41
N PHE A 4 -16.17 15.68 30.22
CA PHE A 4 -16.83 14.85 29.21
C PHE A 4 -16.44 15.28 27.79
N ALA A 5 -16.30 16.59 27.54
CA ALA A 5 -15.84 17.10 26.25
C ALA A 5 -14.41 16.66 25.94
N ILE A 6 -13.51 16.67 26.93
CA ILE A 6 -12.13 16.20 26.77
C ILE A 6 -12.07 14.72 26.44
N SER A 7 -12.84 13.88 27.16
CA SER A 7 -12.86 12.43 26.90
C SER A 7 -13.42 12.10 25.51
N VAL A 8 -14.44 12.83 25.04
CA VAL A 8 -15.00 12.68 23.70
C VAL A 8 -13.98 13.12 22.64
N PHE A 9 -13.30 14.24 22.84
CA PHE A 9 -12.22 14.68 21.94
C PHE A 9 -11.05 13.72 21.90
N ALA A 10 -10.61 13.20 23.06
CA ALA A 10 -9.54 12.21 23.14
C ALA A 10 -9.93 10.90 22.45
N GLY A 11 -11.17 10.44 22.63
CA GLY A 11 -11.72 9.27 21.94
C GLY A 11 -11.81 9.47 20.43
N LEU A 12 -12.28 10.64 19.98
CA LEU A 12 -12.30 11.00 18.56
C LEU A 12 -10.90 11.11 17.97
N ALA A 13 -9.94 11.69 18.70
CA ALA A 13 -8.55 11.82 18.28
C ALA A 13 -7.84 10.48 18.22
N LEU A 14 -8.06 9.58 19.19
CA LEU A 14 -7.56 8.21 19.15
C LEU A 14 -8.21 7.41 18.03
N TYR A 15 -9.53 7.52 17.85
CA TYR A 15 -10.25 6.92 16.74
C TYR A 15 -9.70 7.42 15.41
N TRP A 16 -9.51 8.73 15.24
CA TRP A 16 -8.83 9.30 14.08
C TRP A 16 -7.41 8.75 13.95
N TYR A 17 -6.60 8.76 15.01
CA TYR A 17 -5.21 8.32 14.97
C TYR A 17 -5.06 6.84 14.58
N PHE A 18 -5.99 5.98 15.00
CA PHE A 18 -5.98 4.55 14.67
C PHE A 18 -6.67 4.23 13.33
N ILE A 19 -7.75 4.92 12.96
CA ILE A 19 -8.51 4.67 11.71
C ILE A 19 -7.87 5.41 10.51
N LEU A 20 -7.38 6.62 10.72
CA LEU A 20 -6.66 7.47 9.78
C LEU A 20 -5.16 7.40 9.99
N ARG A 21 -4.66 6.40 10.76
CA ARG A 21 -3.24 6.02 10.70
C ARG A 21 -2.95 5.83 9.23
N PRO A 22 -2.23 6.77 8.59
CA PRO A 22 -2.17 6.86 7.15
C PRO A 22 -1.44 5.60 6.76
N GLY A 23 -2.15 4.63 6.18
CA GLY A 23 -1.62 3.35 5.77
C GLY A 23 -0.62 3.58 4.64
N ARG A 24 0.54 4.09 5.04
CA ARG A 24 1.72 4.47 4.28
C ARG A 24 1.44 5.30 3.05
N LEU A 25 0.93 6.50 3.29
CA LEU A 25 0.97 7.56 2.27
C LEU A 25 2.41 7.77 1.78
N ASP A 26 3.42 7.65 2.65
CA ASP A 26 4.83 7.77 2.26
C ASP A 26 5.29 6.65 1.32
N PHE A 27 4.85 5.40 1.54
CA PHE A 27 5.08 4.30 0.60
C PHE A 27 4.42 4.60 -0.73
N TRP A 28 3.13 4.97 -0.74
CA TRP A 28 2.43 5.27 -1.99
C TRP A 28 3.01 6.49 -2.71
N ARG A 29 3.49 7.49 -1.98
CA ARG A 29 4.21 8.65 -2.51
C ARG A 29 5.54 8.22 -3.14
N PHE A 30 6.24 7.27 -2.51
CA PHE A 30 7.46 6.71 -3.07
C PHE A 30 7.18 5.87 -4.32
N VAL A 31 6.14 5.03 -4.28
CA VAL A 31 5.66 4.25 -5.43
C VAL A 31 5.28 5.18 -6.59
N ALA A 32 4.63 6.31 -6.31
CA ALA A 32 4.31 7.31 -7.34
C ALA A 32 5.56 8.02 -7.90
N LYS A 33 6.60 8.21 -7.08
CA LYS A 33 7.87 8.84 -7.49
C LYS A 33 8.78 7.87 -8.25
N HIS A 34 8.74 6.59 -7.91
CA HIS A 34 9.56 5.52 -8.48
C HIS A 34 8.69 4.30 -8.87
N PRO A 35 7.77 4.47 -9.84
CA PRO A 35 6.79 3.43 -10.20
C PRO A 35 7.44 2.16 -10.76
N ASP A 36 8.55 2.30 -11.50
CA ASP A 36 9.26 1.16 -12.10
C ASP A 36 9.92 0.29 -11.02
N ALA A 37 10.59 0.92 -10.05
CA ALA A 37 11.24 0.22 -8.96
C ALA A 37 10.22 -0.44 -8.01
N ALA A 38 9.08 0.22 -7.80
CA ALA A 38 7.97 -0.36 -7.07
C ALA A 38 7.39 -1.58 -7.79
N TYR A 39 7.17 -1.51 -9.11
CA TYR A 39 6.70 -2.63 -9.92
C TYR A 39 7.65 -3.83 -9.86
N ASP A 40 8.97 -3.61 -10.00
CA ASP A 40 9.96 -4.68 -9.92
C ASP A 40 9.94 -5.34 -8.52
N HIS A 41 9.74 -4.57 -7.45
CA HIS A 41 9.58 -5.10 -6.09
C HIS A 41 8.29 -5.91 -5.90
N PHE A 42 7.15 -5.40 -6.40
CA PHE A 42 5.88 -6.12 -6.34
C PHE A 42 5.91 -7.43 -7.12
N LYS A 43 6.69 -7.48 -8.21
CA LYS A 43 6.87 -8.71 -9.00
C LYS A 43 7.80 -9.71 -8.31
N ALA A 44 8.78 -9.21 -7.55
CA ALA A 44 9.75 -10.03 -6.83
C ALA A 44 9.19 -10.62 -5.52
N ASP A 45 8.20 -9.98 -4.90
CA ASP A 45 7.62 -10.42 -3.64
C ASP A 45 6.27 -11.15 -3.85
N ASN A 46 6.23 -12.43 -3.46
CA ASN A 46 5.04 -13.29 -3.54
C ASN A 46 3.84 -12.79 -2.71
N ARG A 47 4.05 -11.81 -1.82
CA ARG A 47 2.99 -11.17 -1.03
C ARG A 47 2.14 -10.19 -1.84
N TRP A 48 2.55 -9.90 -3.07
CA TRP A 48 1.85 -9.01 -3.98
C TRP A 48 1.35 -9.73 -5.22
N LYS A 49 0.16 -9.36 -5.66
CA LYS A 49 -0.40 -9.80 -6.93
C LYS A 49 -0.56 -8.59 -7.84
N VAL A 50 0.16 -8.61 -8.96
CA VAL A 50 0.12 -7.55 -9.98
C VAL A 50 -0.66 -8.05 -11.19
N PHE A 51 -1.60 -7.23 -11.66
CA PHE A 51 -2.32 -7.41 -12.90
C PHE A 51 -1.95 -6.27 -13.84
N GLU A 52 -1.22 -6.59 -14.90
CA GLU A 52 -0.66 -5.60 -15.84
C GLU A 52 -1.69 -5.05 -16.83
N ASP A 53 -2.81 -5.76 -16.99
CA ASP A 53 -3.91 -5.43 -17.90
C ASP A 53 -5.22 -5.14 -17.13
N ARG A 54 -6.37 -5.20 -17.82
CA ARG A 54 -7.69 -5.11 -17.19
C ARG A 54 -7.88 -6.23 -16.17
N LEU A 55 -8.43 -5.87 -15.02
CA LEU A 55 -8.92 -6.81 -14.01
C LEU A 55 -9.85 -7.86 -14.68
N PRO A 56 -9.48 -9.15 -14.66
CA PRO A 56 -10.34 -10.21 -15.16
C PRO A 56 -11.69 -10.18 -14.44
N LYS A 57 -12.82 -10.46 -15.09
CA LYS A 57 -14.15 -10.47 -14.41
C LYS A 57 -14.18 -11.36 -13.14
N ASN A 58 -13.36 -12.41 -13.12
CA ASN A 58 -13.23 -13.37 -12.01
C ASN A 58 -11.98 -13.15 -11.12
N TYR A 59 -11.39 -11.94 -11.10
CA TYR A 59 -10.18 -11.66 -10.30
C TYR A 59 -10.33 -12.02 -8.81
N ARG A 60 -11.56 -11.96 -8.27
CA ARG A 60 -11.86 -12.31 -6.87
C ARG A 60 -11.63 -13.77 -6.51
N ASN A 61 -11.58 -14.68 -7.49
CA ASN A 61 -11.21 -16.08 -7.23
C ASN A 61 -9.71 -16.21 -6.90
N THR A 62 -8.89 -15.31 -7.44
CA THR A 62 -7.43 -15.29 -7.22
C THR A 62 -7.05 -14.36 -6.07
N VAL A 63 -7.77 -13.24 -5.90
CA VAL A 63 -7.55 -12.27 -4.82
C VAL A 63 -8.84 -12.04 -4.03
N PRO A 64 -9.23 -12.97 -3.14
CA PRO A 64 -10.43 -12.83 -2.33
C PRO A 64 -10.34 -11.59 -1.42
N LYS A 65 -11.40 -10.78 -1.40
CA LYS A 65 -11.45 -9.48 -0.69
C LYS A 65 -11.15 -9.58 0.81
N ARG A 66 -11.36 -10.75 1.42
CA ARG A 66 -11.07 -10.99 2.84
C ARG A 66 -9.58 -11.08 3.13
N GLU A 67 -8.83 -11.67 2.19
CA GLU A 67 -7.41 -11.97 2.36
C GLU A 67 -6.52 -10.97 1.62
N TRP A 68 -7.06 -10.15 0.72
CA TRP A 68 -6.27 -9.23 -0.10
C TRP A 68 -6.73 -7.78 0.07
N ALA A 69 -5.78 -6.87 0.29
CA ALA A 69 -5.96 -5.43 0.31
C ALA A 69 -5.74 -4.84 -1.10
N GLY A 70 -6.67 -4.00 -1.54
CA GLY A 70 -6.67 -3.37 -2.86
C GLY A 70 -8.10 -3.13 -3.36
N PRO A 71 -8.29 -2.82 -4.65
CA PRO A 71 -7.26 -2.67 -5.68
C PRO A 71 -6.49 -1.36 -5.52
N PHE A 72 -5.16 -1.43 -5.55
CA PHE A 72 -4.30 -0.25 -5.71
C PHE A 72 -3.93 -0.11 -7.18
N ARG A 73 -3.86 1.12 -7.68
CA ARG A 73 -3.54 1.39 -9.08
C ARG A 73 -2.26 2.21 -9.15
N ILE A 74 -1.31 1.76 -9.96
CA ILE A 74 -0.09 2.53 -10.28
C ILE A 74 0.07 2.58 -11.80
N THR A 75 0.64 3.67 -12.29
CA THR A 75 1.03 3.79 -13.70
C THR A 75 2.53 3.51 -13.78
N VAL A 76 2.92 2.54 -14.61
CA VAL A 76 4.32 2.12 -14.77
C VAL A 76 4.82 2.58 -16.14
N PRO A 77 5.66 3.64 -16.20
CA PRO A 77 6.24 4.13 -17.46
C PRO A 77 7.02 3.04 -18.22
N LYS A 78 7.74 2.16 -17.52
CA LYS A 78 8.50 1.04 -18.11
C LYS A 78 7.65 0.05 -18.91
N LEU A 79 6.34 -0.01 -18.68
CA LEU A 79 5.39 -0.84 -19.44
C LEU A 79 4.70 -0.08 -20.59
N GLY A 80 5.16 1.12 -20.92
CA GLY A 80 4.54 2.01 -21.90
C GLY A 80 3.36 2.78 -21.30
N ASP A 81 3.55 3.35 -20.10
CA ASP A 81 2.53 4.10 -19.34
C ASP A 81 1.25 3.31 -19.04
N LYS A 82 1.38 1.99 -18.92
CA LYS A 82 0.26 1.12 -18.55
C LYS A 82 -0.10 1.27 -17.07
N SER A 83 -1.40 1.27 -16.80
CA SER A 83 -1.94 1.18 -15.46
C SER A 83 -2.00 -0.27 -15.00
N VAL A 84 -1.28 -0.60 -13.94
CA VAL A 84 -1.29 -1.94 -13.34
C VAL A 84 -2.10 -1.92 -12.04
N TYR A 85 -2.82 -3.01 -11.77
CA TYR A 85 -3.58 -3.20 -10.54
C TYR A 85 -2.81 -4.10 -9.59
N ILE A 86 -2.66 -3.65 -8.36
CA ILE A 86 -1.86 -4.31 -7.33
C ILE A 86 -2.76 -4.66 -6.15
N PHE A 87 -2.57 -5.88 -5.65
CA PHE A 87 -3.19 -6.39 -4.44
C PHE A 87 -2.10 -6.88 -3.49
N GLY A 88 -2.20 -6.53 -2.21
CA GLY A 88 -1.31 -7.04 -1.15
C GLY A 88 -2.04 -8.01 -0.25
N ILE A 89 -1.41 -9.12 0.14
CA ILE A 89 -2.04 -10.12 1.04
C ILE A 89 -2.15 -9.59 2.49
N ARG A 90 -3.32 -9.70 3.11
CA ARG A 90 -3.56 -9.45 4.55
C ARG A 90 -3.24 -10.72 5.33
N PRO A 91 -2.62 -10.63 6.53
CA PRO A 91 -2.22 -9.41 7.25
C PRO A 91 -0.80 -8.91 6.90
N ASP A 92 -0.03 -9.66 6.11
CA ASP A 92 1.42 -9.48 5.95
C ASP A 92 1.86 -8.37 4.98
N TYR A 93 0.95 -7.75 4.22
CA TYR A 93 1.30 -6.57 3.41
C TYR A 93 1.86 -5.45 4.30
N GLY A 94 1.41 -5.39 5.56
CA GLY A 94 1.96 -4.52 6.59
C GLY A 94 3.47 -4.67 6.77
N ARG A 95 4.06 -5.87 6.66
CA ARG A 95 5.53 -6.01 6.77
C ARG A 95 6.26 -5.72 5.48
N SER A 96 5.68 -6.15 4.35
CA SER A 96 6.34 -5.98 3.04
C SER A 96 6.56 -4.51 2.66
N GLN A 97 5.61 -3.60 2.97
CA GLN A 97 5.88 -2.17 2.69
C GLN A 97 6.91 -1.54 3.68
N ASP A 98 7.32 -2.22 4.76
CA ASP A 98 8.29 -1.71 5.77
C ASP A 98 9.65 -2.17 5.28
N ASP A 99 9.76 -3.45 4.92
CA ASP A 99 10.91 -4.01 4.22
C ASP A 99 11.27 -3.18 2.97
N PHE A 100 10.27 -2.72 2.21
CA PHE A 100 10.50 -1.83 1.08
C PHE A 100 11.03 -0.47 1.51
N LEU A 101 10.37 0.21 2.46
CA LEU A 101 10.81 1.52 2.94
C LEU A 101 12.22 1.46 3.54
N ASP A 102 12.55 0.42 4.31
CA ASP A 102 13.87 0.21 4.89
C ASP A 102 14.94 -0.05 3.82
N LYS A 103 14.62 -0.88 2.81
CA LYS A 103 15.53 -1.15 1.68
C LYS A 103 15.79 0.10 0.84
N PHE A 104 14.83 1.01 0.76
CA PHE A 104 14.99 2.28 0.04
C PHE A 104 15.62 3.39 0.89
N ALA A 105 15.33 3.46 2.19
CA ALA A 105 15.98 4.38 3.12
C ALA A 105 17.48 4.07 3.23
N SER A 106 17.83 2.78 3.36
CA SER A 106 19.22 2.32 3.38
C SER A 106 19.96 2.53 2.05
N SER A 107 19.28 2.45 0.90
CA SER A 107 19.90 2.73 -0.41
C SER A 107 20.12 4.23 -0.65
N THR A 108 19.29 5.09 -0.07
CA THR A 108 19.42 6.56 -0.16
C THR A 108 20.49 7.08 0.81
N ALA A 109 20.63 6.49 2.00
CA ALA A 109 21.64 6.87 2.99
C ALA A 109 23.09 6.50 2.61
N ARG A 110 23.28 5.73 1.53
CA ARG A 110 24.60 5.30 1.03
C ARG A 110 25.10 6.12 -0.16
N ARG A 111 24.43 7.21 -0.51
CA ARG A 111 24.83 8.16 -1.55
C ARG A 111 25.36 9.45 -0.96
#